data_AF-A0A1F7CMH2-F1
#
_entry.id   AF-A0A1F7CMH2-F1
#
_cell.length_a   1.000
_cell.length_b   1.000
_cell.length_c   1.000
_cell.angle_alpha   90.00
_cell.angle_beta   90.00
_cell.angle_gamma   90.00
#
_symmetry.space_group_name_H-M   'P 1'
#
loop_
_entity.id
_entity.type
_entity.pdbx_description
1 polymer ?
#
loop_
_entity_poly.entity_id
_entity_poly.type
_entity_poly.pdbx_seq_one_letter_code
_entity_poly.pdbx_strand_id
1 'polypeptide(L)'
;MGVSPGSAVTGFGPGVVTGGSIHLTDTLAAQAKLDLTVAYNDLAGRTLAPVSVAGNLGGSTLSPGLYKSTSGLEVSSGDLTLDAKGDANAIFIFQIASTLNVTVGRQIILIGGAKASNVYWQVGTSANLEANAVFKGSILADQSISLQTGAVVEGRLLARIGGVTLQGNTVTVPN
;
A
#
# COMPACT_ATOMS: atom_id res chain seq x y z
N MET A 1 10.01 -10.08 -6.34
CA MET A 1 8.74 -9.91 -7.09
C MET A 1 8.13 -11.28 -7.32
N GLY A 2 6.82 -11.43 -7.29
CA GLY A 2 6.22 -12.72 -7.61
C GLY A 2 4.77 -12.66 -8.03
N VAL A 3 4.32 -13.71 -8.72
CA VAL A 3 2.95 -13.88 -9.19
C VAL A 3 2.52 -15.33 -8.99
N SER A 4 1.32 -15.52 -8.46
CA SER A 4 0.65 -16.81 -8.29
C SER A 4 -0.86 -16.58 -8.10
N PRO A 5 -1.75 -17.44 -8.65
CA PRO A 5 -1.44 -18.58 -9.53
C PRO A 5 -1.18 -18.17 -10.98
N GLY A 6 -1.28 -16.88 -11.30
CA GLY A 6 -0.88 -16.36 -12.62
C GLY A 6 0.60 -16.61 -12.90
N SER A 7 0.96 -16.63 -14.18
CA SER A 7 2.30 -17.02 -14.63
C SER A 7 3.09 -15.89 -15.31
N ALA A 8 2.49 -14.71 -15.48
CA ALA A 8 3.06 -13.64 -16.28
C ALA A 8 3.53 -12.45 -15.45
N VAL A 9 4.77 -12.05 -15.69
CA VAL A 9 5.31 -10.72 -15.38
C VAL A 9 5.81 -10.13 -16.69
N THR A 10 5.17 -9.07 -17.17
CA THR A 10 5.45 -8.45 -18.47
C THR A 10 6.04 -7.05 -18.29
N GLY A 11 6.82 -6.57 -19.27
CA GLY A 11 7.42 -5.22 -19.22
C GLY A 11 8.72 -5.13 -18.42
N PHE A 12 9.20 -6.24 -17.84
CA PHE A 12 10.49 -6.35 -17.15
C PHE A 12 11.64 -6.68 -18.12
N GLY A 13 11.74 -5.87 -19.18
CA GLY A 13 12.92 -5.72 -20.03
C GLY A 13 13.59 -4.38 -19.75
N PRO A 14 12.88 -3.24 -19.93
CA PRO A 14 13.32 -1.94 -19.41
C PRO A 14 13.12 -1.79 -17.89
N GLY A 15 12.15 -2.52 -17.30
CA GLY A 15 11.98 -2.58 -15.85
C GLY A 15 13.03 -3.48 -15.19
N VAL A 16 13.54 -3.06 -14.03
CA VAL A 16 14.62 -3.77 -13.32
C VAL A 16 14.16 -4.17 -11.92
N VAL A 17 14.52 -5.39 -11.50
CA VAL A 17 14.39 -5.85 -10.11
C VAL A 17 15.79 -5.94 -9.52
N THR A 18 16.06 -5.12 -8.50
CA THR A 18 17.36 -5.08 -7.81
C THR A 18 17.23 -5.63 -6.39
N GLY A 19 18.21 -6.39 -5.93
CA GLY A 19 18.23 -6.91 -4.55
C GLY A 19 17.18 -7.99 -4.26
N GLY A 20 16.67 -8.67 -5.29
CA GLY A 20 15.71 -9.75 -5.14
C GLY A 20 15.55 -10.58 -6.42
N SER A 21 14.64 -11.56 -6.38
CA SER A 21 14.35 -12.47 -7.50
C SER A 21 12.91 -12.32 -8.00
N ILE A 22 12.66 -12.82 -9.21
CA ILE A 22 11.32 -12.95 -9.80
C ILE A 22 10.85 -14.40 -9.60
N HIS A 23 9.71 -14.57 -8.95
CA HIS A 23 9.10 -15.87 -8.64
C HIS A 23 7.77 -16.03 -9.40
N LEU A 24 7.74 -16.88 -10.43
CA LEU A 24 6.57 -17.08 -11.28
C LEU A 24 5.96 -18.46 -11.02
N THR A 25 4.80 -18.52 -10.37
CA THR A 25 4.07 -19.78 -10.11
C THR A 25 4.90 -20.83 -9.33
N ASP A 26 5.93 -20.42 -8.60
CA ASP A 26 6.72 -21.33 -7.78
C ASP A 26 6.15 -21.47 -6.36
N THR A 27 6.76 -22.35 -5.57
CA THR A 27 6.32 -22.63 -4.19
C THR A 27 6.45 -21.41 -3.28
N LEU A 28 7.43 -20.53 -3.51
CA LEU A 28 7.62 -19.29 -2.75
C LEU A 28 6.53 -18.26 -3.07
N ALA A 29 6.20 -18.06 -4.34
CA ALA A 29 5.11 -17.19 -4.77
C ALA A 29 3.76 -17.72 -4.29
N ALA A 30 3.54 -19.04 -4.33
CA ALA A 30 2.33 -19.66 -3.80
C ALA A 30 2.19 -19.44 -2.28
N GLN A 31 3.26 -19.66 -1.51
CA GLN A 31 3.24 -19.40 -0.07
C GLN A 31 3.01 -17.92 0.24
N ALA A 32 3.66 -17.00 -0.49
CA ALA A 32 3.48 -15.57 -0.32
C ALA A 32 2.02 -15.12 -0.54
N LYS A 33 1.24 -15.80 -1.39
CA LYS A 33 -0.20 -15.53 -1.57
C LYS A 33 -1.06 -15.99 -0.39
N LEU A 34 -0.69 -17.11 0.22
CA LEU A 34 -1.34 -17.57 1.46
C LEU A 34 -1.05 -16.59 2.59
N ASP A 35 0.22 -16.20 2.76
CA ASP A 35 0.65 -15.25 3.78
C ASP A 35 0.00 -13.88 3.59
N LEU A 36 -0.11 -13.41 2.34
CA LEU A 36 -0.85 -12.19 2.01
C LEU A 36 -2.33 -12.30 2.40
N THR A 37 -2.97 -13.45 2.18
CA THR A 37 -4.37 -13.65 2.58
C THR A 37 -4.53 -13.61 4.09
N VAL A 38 -3.62 -14.24 4.83
CA VAL A 38 -3.62 -14.17 6.30
C VAL A 38 -3.43 -12.74 6.78
N ALA A 39 -2.44 -12.01 6.26
CA ALA A 39 -2.15 -10.63 6.64
C ALA A 39 -3.32 -9.68 6.30
N TYR A 40 -3.93 -9.84 5.13
CA TYR A 40 -5.11 -9.05 4.75
C TYR A 40 -6.27 -9.27 5.72
N ASN A 41 -6.55 -10.54 6.07
CA ASN A 41 -7.63 -10.88 6.97
C ASN A 41 -7.35 -10.42 8.41
N ASP A 42 -6.09 -10.47 8.88
CA ASP A 42 -5.69 -9.89 10.16
C ASP A 42 -5.97 -8.39 10.19
N LEU A 43 -5.48 -7.64 9.19
CA LEU A 43 -5.67 -6.20 9.11
C LEU A 43 -7.15 -5.83 9.02
N ALA A 44 -7.94 -6.53 8.20
CA ALA A 44 -9.38 -6.31 8.06
C ALA A 44 -10.17 -6.68 9.34
N GLY A 45 -9.68 -7.65 10.10
CA GLY A 45 -10.30 -8.18 11.31
C GLY A 45 -10.00 -7.39 12.58
N ARG A 46 -9.09 -6.41 12.56
CA ARG A 46 -8.79 -5.57 13.73
C ARG A 46 -9.98 -4.68 14.11
N THR A 47 -10.30 -4.60 15.39
CA THR A 47 -11.50 -3.90 15.89
C THR A 47 -11.26 -3.00 17.11
N LEU A 48 -10.04 -2.98 17.65
CA LEU A 48 -9.76 -2.19 18.85
C LEU A 48 -9.71 -0.69 18.51
N ALA A 49 -10.63 0.07 19.08
CA ALA A 49 -10.70 1.54 19.04
C ALA A 49 -10.47 2.16 17.63
N PRO A 50 -11.26 1.78 16.60
CA PRO A 50 -11.10 2.35 15.27
C PRO A 50 -11.52 3.82 15.25
N VAL A 51 -10.68 4.66 14.66
CA VAL A 51 -11.02 6.03 14.29
C VAL A 51 -11.73 5.99 12.94
N SER A 52 -12.98 6.49 12.90
CA SER A 52 -13.72 6.56 11.63
C SER A 52 -13.16 7.67 10.74
N VAL A 53 -12.90 7.34 9.47
CA VAL A 53 -12.42 8.27 8.43
C VAL A 53 -13.18 8.02 7.14
N ALA A 54 -13.33 9.04 6.30
CA ALA A 54 -14.00 8.92 5.00
C ALA A 54 -13.49 9.98 4.02
N GLY A 55 -13.55 9.68 2.73
CA GLY A 55 -13.19 10.63 1.66
C GLY A 55 -11.72 11.03 1.67
N ASN A 56 -11.47 12.33 1.46
CA ASN A 56 -10.12 12.88 1.37
C ASN A 56 -9.42 12.99 2.73
N LEU A 57 -8.23 12.39 2.83
CA LEU A 57 -7.31 12.51 3.96
C LEU A 57 -6.23 13.58 3.76
N GLY A 58 -6.11 14.14 2.55
CA GLY A 58 -5.10 15.16 2.25
C GLY A 58 -5.26 16.40 3.15
N GLY A 59 -4.12 16.97 3.56
CA GLY A 59 -4.05 18.10 4.50
C GLY A 59 -4.18 17.71 5.96
N SER A 60 -4.46 16.44 6.27
CA SER A 60 -4.53 15.96 7.64
C SER A 60 -3.17 15.48 8.18
N THR A 61 -3.04 15.53 9.50
CA THR A 61 -1.97 14.84 10.25
C THR A 61 -2.61 13.81 11.17
N LEU A 62 -2.28 12.56 10.95
CA LEU A 62 -2.81 11.42 11.69
C LEU A 62 -1.75 10.91 12.68
N SER A 63 -2.20 10.53 13.87
CA SER A 63 -1.38 9.90 14.91
C SER A 63 -1.45 8.36 14.77
N PRO A 64 -0.66 7.59 15.53
CA PRO A 64 -0.67 6.14 15.41
C PRO A 64 -2.06 5.56 15.76
N GLY A 65 -2.51 4.55 15.03
CA GLY A 65 -3.81 3.95 15.29
C GLY A 65 -4.42 3.14 14.15
N LEU A 66 -5.63 2.66 14.43
CA LEU A 66 -6.50 1.97 13.49
C LEU A 66 -7.51 2.97 12.91
N TYR A 67 -7.49 3.15 11.60
CA TYR A 67 -8.37 4.02 10.85
C TYR A 67 -9.31 3.18 9.99
N LYS A 68 -10.61 3.42 10.08
CA LYS A 68 -11.63 2.64 9.37
C LYS A 68 -12.51 3.52 8.50
N SER A 69 -12.61 3.16 7.23
CA SER A 69 -13.54 3.72 6.26
C SER A 69 -14.49 2.66 5.73
N THR A 70 -15.79 2.96 5.72
CA THR A 70 -16.81 2.15 5.05
C THR A 70 -16.99 2.54 3.58
N SER A 71 -16.24 3.52 3.08
CA SER A 71 -16.22 3.99 1.70
C SER A 71 -14.80 3.87 1.11
N GLY A 72 -14.59 4.49 -0.05
CA GLY A 72 -13.23 4.75 -0.52
C GLY A 72 -12.55 5.81 0.34
N LEU A 73 -11.22 5.83 0.28
CA LEU A 73 -10.39 6.92 0.78
C LEU A 73 -9.56 7.49 -0.36
N GLU A 74 -9.23 8.76 -0.24
CA GLU A 74 -8.33 9.42 -1.17
C GLU A 74 -7.37 10.36 -0.47
N VAL A 75 -6.24 10.64 -1.12
CA VAL A 75 -5.42 11.81 -0.84
C VAL A 75 -5.50 12.64 -2.11
N SER A 76 -6.40 13.63 -2.11
CA SER A 76 -6.79 14.39 -3.31
C SER A 76 -6.50 15.89 -3.19
N SER A 77 -6.50 16.45 -1.98
CA SER A 77 -6.20 17.87 -1.72
C SER A 77 -5.30 18.02 -0.50
N GLY A 78 -4.05 18.45 -0.72
CA GLY A 78 -3.01 18.46 0.30
C GLY A 78 -2.35 17.09 0.52
N ASP A 79 -1.23 17.08 1.23
CA ASP A 79 -0.49 15.86 1.55
C ASP A 79 -0.99 15.26 2.87
N LEU A 80 -0.92 13.93 3.00
CA LEU A 80 -1.26 13.23 4.23
C LEU A 80 0.00 13.08 5.08
N THR A 81 -0.04 13.53 6.34
CA THR A 81 1.07 13.33 7.28
C THR A 81 0.72 12.25 8.30
N LEU A 82 1.64 11.30 8.51
CA LEU A 82 1.59 10.32 9.59
C LEU A 82 2.67 10.66 10.61
N ASP A 83 2.25 11.02 11.82
CA ASP A 83 3.13 11.48 12.89
C ASP A 83 3.18 10.45 14.00
N ALA A 84 4.34 9.82 14.18
CA ALA A 84 4.54 8.83 15.23
C ALA A 84 4.72 9.41 16.64
N LYS A 85 4.71 10.74 16.79
CA LYS A 85 4.79 11.43 18.09
C LYS A 85 6.00 11.02 18.94
N GLY A 86 7.10 10.62 18.29
CA GLY A 86 8.33 10.17 18.92
C GLY A 86 8.46 8.66 19.12
N ASP A 87 7.42 7.87 18.84
CA ASP A 87 7.45 6.41 18.96
C ASP A 87 7.84 5.72 17.65
N ALA A 88 9.10 5.26 17.55
CA ALA A 88 9.60 4.55 16.37
C ALA A 88 8.94 3.17 16.11
N ASN A 89 8.11 2.69 17.03
CA ASN A 89 7.30 1.47 16.91
C ASN A 89 5.83 1.78 16.61
N ALA A 90 5.47 3.05 16.44
CA ALA A 90 4.13 3.48 16.07
C ALA A 90 3.63 2.74 14.82
N ILE A 91 2.38 2.27 14.89
CA ILE A 91 1.70 1.54 13.81
C ILE A 91 0.52 2.35 13.30
N PHE A 92 0.36 2.37 11.98
CA PHE A 92 -0.78 2.97 11.29
C PHE A 92 -1.45 1.90 10.43
N ILE A 93 -2.73 1.64 10.69
CA ILE A 93 -3.51 0.67 9.92
C ILE A 93 -4.73 1.40 9.34
N PHE A 94 -4.89 1.33 8.03
CA PHE A 94 -6.05 1.83 7.31
C PHE A 94 -6.87 0.66 6.78
N GLN A 95 -8.09 0.50 7.28
CA GLN A 95 -9.11 -0.41 6.76
C GLN A 95 -10.03 0.36 5.83
N ILE A 96 -10.03 0.01 4.55
CA ILE A 96 -10.76 0.74 3.51
C ILE A 96 -11.72 -0.23 2.85
N ALA A 97 -13.03 -0.02 2.96
CA ALA A 97 -14.02 -0.95 2.40
C ALA A 97 -14.03 -0.95 0.85
N SER A 98 -13.61 0.15 0.23
CA SER A 98 -13.57 0.31 -1.23
C SER A 98 -12.18 0.72 -1.71
N THR A 99 -12.09 1.65 -2.65
CA THR A 99 -10.85 2.06 -3.32
C THR A 99 -9.98 2.97 -2.47
N LEU A 100 -8.67 2.93 -2.72
CA LEU A 100 -7.70 3.91 -2.25
C LEU A 100 -7.12 4.68 -3.44
N ASN A 101 -7.30 5.99 -3.48
CA ASN A 101 -6.74 6.83 -4.56
C ASN A 101 -5.75 7.86 -4.00
N VAL A 102 -4.55 7.96 -4.57
CA VAL A 102 -3.62 9.06 -4.27
C VAL A 102 -3.39 9.84 -5.54
N THR A 103 -3.88 11.07 -5.58
CA THR A 103 -3.93 11.86 -6.82
C THR A 103 -2.56 12.44 -7.20
N VAL A 104 -2.48 13.02 -8.40
CA VAL A 104 -1.24 13.53 -8.99
C VAL A 104 -0.40 14.35 -8.00
N GLY A 105 0.85 13.92 -7.82
CA GLY A 105 1.85 14.61 -7.01
C GLY A 105 1.56 14.67 -5.51
N ARG A 106 0.53 13.97 -5.01
CA ARG A 106 0.24 13.91 -3.57
C ARG A 106 1.21 13.01 -2.85
N GLN A 107 1.50 13.37 -1.60
CA GLN A 107 2.48 12.66 -0.78
C GLN A 107 1.86 12.13 0.51
N ILE A 108 2.38 10.99 0.94
CA ILE A 108 2.25 10.50 2.31
C ILE A 108 3.59 10.76 3.01
N ILE A 109 3.57 11.62 4.03
CA ILE A 109 4.74 12.13 4.73
C ILE A 109 4.83 11.44 6.09
N LEU A 110 6.00 10.91 6.41
CA LEU A 110 6.27 10.30 7.72
C LEU A 110 7.07 11.28 8.57
N ILE A 111 6.57 11.60 9.76
CA ILE A 111 7.28 12.44 10.73
C ILE A 111 7.27 11.80 12.12
N GLY A 112 7.98 12.43 13.07
CA GLY A 112 7.96 12.02 14.47
C GLY A 112 8.50 10.61 14.72
N GLY A 113 9.32 10.06 13.80
CA GLY A 113 9.85 8.69 13.89
C GLY A 113 9.01 7.62 13.18
N ALA A 114 7.95 8.01 12.46
CA ALA A 114 7.12 7.06 11.72
C ALA A 114 7.94 6.34 10.64
N LYS A 115 7.68 5.04 10.46
CA LYS A 115 8.39 4.17 9.52
C LYS A 115 7.43 3.56 8.51
N ALA A 116 7.81 3.52 7.25
CA ALA A 116 7.00 2.89 6.20
C ALA A 116 6.75 1.40 6.47
N SER A 117 7.65 0.70 7.16
CA SER A 117 7.46 -0.71 7.56
C SER A 117 6.31 -0.91 8.55
N ASN A 118 5.85 0.14 9.24
CA ASN A 118 4.74 0.08 10.21
C ASN A 118 3.43 0.72 9.71
N VAL A 119 3.34 1.03 8.41
CA VAL A 119 2.13 1.60 7.78
C VAL A 119 1.50 0.55 6.88
N TYR A 120 0.22 0.25 7.12
CA TYR A 120 -0.52 -0.78 6.41
C TYR A 120 -1.84 -0.25 5.86
N TRP A 121 -2.12 -0.57 4.60
CA TRP A 121 -3.33 -0.17 3.89
C TRP A 121 -4.06 -1.42 3.43
N GLN A 122 -5.07 -1.85 4.17
CA GLN A 122 -5.98 -2.91 3.76
C GLN A 122 -7.08 -2.30 2.89
N VAL A 123 -7.10 -2.67 1.61
CA VAL A 123 -7.99 -2.08 0.60
C VAL A 123 -9.00 -3.13 0.12
N GLY A 124 -10.28 -2.83 0.30
CA GLY A 124 -11.40 -3.71 0.01
C GLY A 124 -11.59 -4.00 -1.47
N THR A 125 -11.12 -3.10 -2.33
CA THR A 125 -11.12 -3.31 -3.79
C THR A 125 -9.71 -3.06 -4.35
N SER A 126 -9.51 -1.91 -5.01
CA SER A 126 -8.29 -1.58 -5.74
C SER A 126 -7.64 -0.31 -5.21
N ALA A 127 -6.33 -0.18 -5.42
CA ALA A 127 -5.58 1.03 -5.13
C ALA A 127 -5.04 1.66 -6.42
N ASN A 128 -5.13 2.98 -6.52
CA ASN A 128 -4.62 3.75 -7.65
C ASN A 128 -3.72 4.87 -7.14
N LEU A 129 -2.45 4.83 -7.55
CA LEU A 129 -1.48 5.91 -7.31
C LEU A 129 -1.26 6.63 -8.62
N GLU A 130 -1.68 7.88 -8.69
CA GLU A 130 -1.55 8.70 -9.89
C GLU A 130 -0.12 9.23 -10.09
N ALA A 131 0.08 9.96 -11.19
CA ALA A 131 1.40 10.36 -11.64
C ALA A 131 2.16 11.14 -10.55
N ASN A 132 3.43 10.78 -10.35
CA ASN A 132 4.34 11.41 -9.38
C ASN A 132 3.87 11.38 -7.92
N ALA A 133 2.89 10.54 -7.55
CA ALA A 133 2.51 10.34 -6.15
C ALA A 133 3.67 9.72 -5.35
N VAL A 134 3.85 10.13 -4.08
CA VAL A 134 4.84 9.54 -3.16
C VAL A 134 4.11 8.80 -2.05
N PHE A 135 4.21 7.47 -2.05
CA PHE A 135 3.47 6.60 -1.16
C PHE A 135 4.36 5.95 -0.11
N LYS A 136 3.83 5.78 1.11
CA LYS A 136 4.50 5.14 2.25
C LYS A 136 3.61 4.04 2.82
N GLY A 137 4.19 2.85 2.99
CA GLY A 137 3.51 1.71 3.61
C GLY A 137 3.18 0.56 2.66
N SER A 138 2.69 -0.53 3.24
CA SER A 138 2.32 -1.74 2.50
C SER A 138 0.84 -1.69 2.10
N ILE A 139 0.57 -1.72 0.80
CA ILE A 139 -0.79 -1.86 0.26
C ILE A 139 -1.12 -3.34 0.13
N LEU A 140 -2.17 -3.77 0.82
CA LEU A 140 -2.78 -5.09 0.70
C LEU A 140 -4.17 -4.91 0.10
N ALA A 141 -4.27 -5.01 -1.22
CA ALA A 141 -5.52 -4.81 -1.96
C ALA A 141 -6.18 -6.14 -2.30
N ASP A 142 -7.50 -6.21 -2.20
CA ASP A 142 -8.25 -7.40 -2.59
C ASP A 142 -8.17 -7.66 -4.10
N GLN A 143 -8.33 -6.60 -4.88
CA GLN A 143 -8.31 -6.63 -6.33
C GLN A 143 -6.95 -6.16 -6.86
N SER A 144 -6.90 -5.04 -7.59
CA SER A 144 -5.69 -4.62 -8.33
C SER A 144 -5.01 -3.41 -7.69
N ILE A 145 -3.73 -3.23 -8.01
CA ILE A 145 -2.96 -2.04 -7.64
C ILE A 145 -2.37 -1.44 -8.92
N SER A 146 -2.61 -0.15 -9.16
CA SER A 146 -2.14 0.54 -10.36
C SER A 146 -1.31 1.76 -9.97
N LEU A 147 -0.08 1.84 -10.48
CA LEU A 147 0.78 3.00 -10.36
C LEU A 147 0.95 3.65 -11.74
N GLN A 148 0.60 4.93 -11.82
CA GLN A 148 0.83 5.76 -13.01
C GLN A 148 2.27 6.29 -13.03
N THR A 149 2.64 6.91 -14.14
CA THR A 149 4.00 7.40 -14.42
C THR A 149 4.67 8.11 -13.24
N GLY A 150 5.85 7.62 -12.86
CA GLY A 150 6.73 8.32 -11.92
C GLY A 150 6.28 8.29 -10.46
N ALA A 151 5.18 7.61 -10.12
CA ALA A 151 4.86 7.37 -8.71
C ALA A 151 5.98 6.57 -8.02
N VAL A 152 6.27 6.92 -6.76
CA VAL A 152 7.33 6.31 -5.95
C VAL A 152 6.72 5.72 -4.69
N VAL A 153 7.13 4.50 -4.35
CA VAL A 153 6.63 3.78 -3.18
C VAL A 153 7.80 3.34 -2.30
N GLU A 154 7.76 3.74 -1.02
CA GLU A 154 8.51 3.04 0.02
C GLU A 154 7.53 2.14 0.77
N GLY A 155 7.54 0.86 0.45
CA GLY A 155 6.47 -0.04 0.85
C GLY A 155 6.43 -1.36 0.10
N ARG A 156 5.26 -1.99 0.12
CA ARG A 156 4.96 -3.25 -0.58
C ARG A 156 3.66 -3.10 -1.35
N LEU A 157 3.58 -3.68 -2.55
CA LEU A 157 2.37 -3.68 -3.38
C LEU A 157 1.86 -5.12 -3.49
N LEU A 158 0.81 -5.44 -2.75
CA LEU A 158 0.34 -6.80 -2.55
C LEU A 158 -1.14 -6.91 -2.96
N ALA A 159 -1.38 -7.25 -4.22
CA ALA A 159 -2.72 -7.54 -4.76
C ALA A 159 -3.09 -9.01 -4.48
N ARG A 160 -4.30 -9.29 -3.97
CA ARG A 160 -4.76 -10.67 -3.65
C ARG A 160 -5.29 -11.41 -4.87
N ILE A 161 -6.21 -10.81 -5.62
CA ILE A 161 -6.88 -11.47 -6.75
C ILE A 161 -6.44 -10.85 -8.08
N GLY A 162 -6.35 -9.52 -8.12
CA GLY A 162 -5.96 -8.78 -9.30
C GLY A 162 -4.45 -8.74 -9.54
N GLY A 163 -4.05 -7.84 -10.44
CA GLY A 163 -2.66 -7.62 -10.82
C GLY A 163 -2.07 -6.36 -10.18
N VAL A 164 -0.76 -6.21 -10.32
CA VAL A 164 -0.04 -4.96 -10.05
C VAL A 164 0.47 -4.41 -11.38
N THR A 165 0.08 -3.18 -11.72
CA THR A 165 0.51 -2.49 -12.94
C THR A 165 1.43 -1.33 -12.57
N LEU A 166 2.58 -1.24 -13.26
CA LEU A 166 3.60 -0.22 -13.06
C LEU A 166 3.89 0.51 -14.38
N GLN A 167 4.20 1.80 -14.29
CA GLN A 167 4.61 2.65 -15.41
C GLN A 167 5.79 3.52 -14.97
N GLY A 168 7.03 3.04 -15.10
CA GLY A 168 8.23 3.83 -14.76
C GLY A 168 8.29 4.26 -13.28
N ASN A 169 7.94 3.34 -12.38
CA ASN A 169 7.90 3.59 -10.93
C ASN A 169 9.15 3.10 -10.22
N THR A 170 9.43 3.69 -9.06
CA THR A 170 10.40 3.17 -8.10
C THR A 170 9.66 2.58 -6.91
N VAL A 171 9.90 1.31 -6.59
CA VAL A 171 9.31 0.63 -5.42
C VAL A 171 10.44 0.05 -4.57
N THR A 172 10.55 0.53 -3.33
CA THR A 172 11.57 0.11 -2.37
C THR A 172 10.89 -0.55 -1.18
N VAL A 173 11.27 -1.79 -0.87
CA VAL A 173 10.76 -2.51 0.30
C VAL A 173 11.46 -1.97 1.56
N PRO A 174 10.73 -1.51 2.59
CA PRO A 174 11.32 -1.00 3.81
C PRO A 174 11.90 -2.15 4.65
N ASN A 175 13.01 -1.84 5.32
CA ASN A 175 13.69 -2.72 6.28
C ASN A 175 12.80 -3.04 7.49
#